data_AF-A0A6I3WPJ3-F1
#
_entry.id   AF-A0A6I3WPJ3-F1
#
_cell.length_a   1.000
_cell.length_b   1.000
_cell.length_c   1.000
_cell.angle_alpha   90.00
_cell.angle_beta   90.00
_cell.angle_gamma   90.00
#
_symmetry.space_group_name_H-M   'P 1'
#
loop_
_entity.id
_entity.type
_entity.pdbx_description
1 polymer ?
#
loop_
_entity_poly.entity_id
_entity_poly.type
_entity_poly.pdbx_seq_one_letter_code
_entity_poly.pdbx_strand_id
1 'polypeptide(L)'
;MIVTTRCKNLRRRLATILTVDHPVATVHPRFPSGRLAAMRRPQLRSPLARAVVPVLGGIAFFAALGLFLWGVAAGISNNSDQTAKRFAPTVFDVGRTKSMANIVTKDGPLIFPDLLQSNGRRTIVLDHTGDDPQKDWGIYMAYPADRDVSCKVTQVRKTRTFTDCDGRTLQVTDLAAPPIGVNPVVSPDGLLSLDLLPASAEPTATTTTS
;
A
#
# COMPACT_ATOMS: atom_id res chain seq x y z
N MET A 1 -45.31 23.08 25.32
CA MET A 1 -45.93 21.91 25.98
C MET A 1 -44.79 20.97 26.37
N ILE A 2 -44.25 21.08 27.60
CA ILE A 2 -44.57 20.24 28.78
C ILE A 2 -44.13 18.78 28.49
N VAL A 3 -43.13 18.14 29.12
CA VAL A 3 -42.85 18.01 30.56
C VAL A 3 -41.35 17.73 30.80
N THR A 4 -40.77 18.46 31.73
CA THR A 4 -39.58 18.09 32.53
C THR A 4 -40.04 17.48 33.86
N THR A 5 -39.55 16.29 34.24
CA THR A 5 -39.55 15.78 35.65
C THR A 5 -38.58 14.61 35.77
N ARG A 6 -37.41 14.78 36.41
CA ARG A 6 -37.09 14.48 37.83
C ARG A 6 -37.23 13.01 38.26
N CYS A 7 -36.11 12.43 38.71
CA CYS A 7 -35.99 11.60 39.92
C CYS A 7 -34.48 11.42 40.23
N LYS A 8 -33.77 12.33 40.90
CA LYS A 8 -33.70 12.62 42.34
C LYS A 8 -33.93 11.42 43.27
N ASN A 9 -32.87 11.08 44.00
CA ASN A 9 -32.81 10.36 45.28
C ASN A 9 -33.09 8.84 45.28
N LEU A 10 -32.03 8.07 45.53
CA LEU A 10 -32.10 7.00 46.53
C LEU A 10 -30.78 6.92 47.32
N ARG A 11 -30.59 7.91 48.21
CA ARG A 11 -29.74 7.75 49.40
C ARG A 11 -30.58 7.05 50.48
N ARG A 12 -29.89 6.29 51.33
CA ARG A 12 -30.29 5.76 52.66
C ARG A 12 -30.90 4.35 52.70
N ARG A 13 -30.03 3.37 52.98
CA ARG A 13 -30.27 2.31 53.98
C ARG A 13 -28.95 2.16 54.75
N LEU A 14 -28.91 2.71 55.96
CA LEU A 14 -29.26 2.07 57.24
C LEU A 14 -28.02 1.44 57.87
N ALA A 15 -27.62 2.06 58.97
CA ALA A 15 -26.56 1.67 59.87
C ALA A 15 -26.88 0.33 60.52
N THR A 16 -25.87 -0.55 60.55
CA THR A 16 -25.71 -1.53 61.62
C THR A 16 -24.26 -1.45 62.07
N ILE A 17 -24.06 -0.72 63.16
CA ILE A 17 -22.81 -0.65 63.90
C ILE A 17 -22.71 -1.95 64.68
N LEU A 18 -21.82 -2.84 64.27
CA LEU A 18 -21.32 -3.94 65.09
C LEU A 18 -19.89 -3.59 65.48
N THR A 19 -19.74 -3.13 66.71
CA THR A 19 -18.47 -3.00 67.43
C THR A 19 -17.89 -4.40 67.64
N VAL A 20 -16.79 -4.70 66.95
CA VAL A 20 -15.93 -5.84 67.27
C VAL A 20 -14.61 -5.29 67.76
N ASP A 21 -14.43 -5.31 69.08
CA ASP A 21 -13.16 -5.09 69.76
C ASP A 21 -12.15 -6.14 69.26
N HIS A 22 -11.16 -5.68 68.48
CA HIS A 22 -9.99 -6.49 68.14
C HIS A 22 -8.80 -5.96 68.94
N PRO A 23 -8.09 -6.80 69.70
CA PRO A 23 -6.86 -6.39 70.36
C PRO A 23 -5.82 -5.99 69.30
N VAL A 24 -5.31 -4.77 69.40
CA VAL A 24 -4.19 -4.29 68.58
C VAL A 24 -2.94 -5.06 69.00
N ALA A 25 -2.67 -6.16 68.30
CA ALA A 25 -1.37 -6.79 68.32
C ALA A 25 -0.40 -5.91 67.51
N THR A 26 0.53 -5.26 68.19
CA THR A 26 1.62 -4.49 67.58
C THR A 26 2.56 -5.46 66.85
N VAL A 27 2.29 -5.74 65.58
CA VAL A 27 3.20 -6.47 64.70
C VAL A 27 4.28 -5.48 64.24
N HIS A 28 5.47 -5.56 64.81
CA HIS A 28 6.64 -4.91 64.22
C HIS A 28 6.98 -5.62 62.91
N PRO A 29 6.96 -4.92 61.75
CA PRO A 29 7.52 -5.49 60.53
C PRO A 29 9.02 -5.64 60.73
N ARG A 30 9.47 -6.87 60.95
CA ARG A 30 10.88 -7.24 60.84
C ARG A 30 11.20 -7.19 59.35
N PHE A 31 11.56 -6.01 58.85
CA PHE A 31 12.07 -5.86 57.49
C PHE A 31 13.25 -6.82 57.34
N PRO A 32 13.18 -7.82 56.42
CA PRO A 32 14.36 -8.59 56.11
C PRO A 32 15.36 -7.60 55.52
N SER A 33 16.50 -7.44 56.19
CA SER A 33 17.63 -6.68 55.65
C SER A 33 17.94 -7.26 54.28
N GLY A 34 17.44 -6.60 53.24
CA GLY A 34 17.71 -6.97 51.87
C GLY A 34 19.21 -6.99 51.71
N ARG A 35 19.78 -8.15 51.36
CA ARG A 35 21.16 -8.21 50.91
C ARG A 35 21.24 -7.30 49.69
N LEU A 36 21.76 -6.09 49.88
CA LEU A 36 22.30 -5.31 48.78
C LEU A 36 23.41 -6.18 48.22
N ALA A 37 23.13 -6.90 47.13
CA ALA A 37 24.16 -7.56 46.36
C ALA A 37 25.14 -6.46 45.97
N ALA A 38 26.30 -6.42 46.65
CA ALA A 38 27.36 -5.49 46.34
C ALA A 38 27.73 -5.73 44.88
N MET A 39 27.28 -4.83 43.99
CA MET A 39 27.56 -4.92 42.58
C MET A 39 29.07 -4.70 42.41
N ARG A 40 29.82 -5.79 42.29
CA ARG A 40 31.27 -5.75 42.15
C ARG A 40 31.60 -5.09 40.81
N ARG A 41 31.91 -3.79 40.83
CA ARG A 41 32.39 -3.10 39.64
C ARG A 41 33.69 -3.77 39.18
N PRO A 42 33.78 -4.22 37.92
CA PRO A 42 35.04 -4.75 37.40
C PRO A 42 36.08 -3.63 37.45
N GLN A 43 37.02 -3.74 38.38
CA GLN A 43 38.11 -2.79 38.52
C GLN A 43 39.25 -3.26 37.62
N LEU A 44 39.40 -2.60 36.47
CA LEU A 44 40.58 -2.78 35.63
C LEU A 44 41.81 -2.34 36.45
N ARG A 45 42.84 -3.20 36.46
CA ARG A 45 44.00 -3.09 37.36
C ARG A 45 44.99 -1.99 36.98
N SER A 46 44.90 -1.41 35.77
CA SER A 46 45.80 -0.36 35.29
C SER A 46 45.06 0.93 34.92
N PRO A 47 45.69 2.12 35.12
CA PRO A 47 45.11 3.41 34.78
C PRO A 47 44.86 3.56 33.28
N LEU A 48 45.76 3.00 32.45
CA LEU A 48 45.63 3.01 30.99
C LEU A 48 44.43 2.14 30.53
N ALA A 49 44.22 0.97 31.15
CA ALA A 49 43.06 0.14 30.82
C ALA A 49 41.72 0.84 31.16
N ARG A 50 41.66 1.61 32.25
CA ARG A 50 40.44 2.36 32.62
C ARG A 50 40.07 3.43 31.60
N ALA A 51 41.05 4.05 30.95
CA ALA A 51 40.80 5.08 29.93
C ALA A 51 40.48 4.46 28.55
N VAL A 52 41.19 3.39 28.18
CA VAL A 52 41.13 2.83 26.82
C VAL A 52 39.96 1.86 26.64
N VAL A 53 39.57 1.11 27.68
CA VAL A 53 38.49 0.10 27.57
C VAL A 53 37.13 0.70 27.20
N PRO A 54 36.67 1.83 27.77
CA PRO A 54 35.40 2.45 27.35
C PRO A 54 35.44 2.92 25.89
N VAL A 55 36.58 3.45 25.43
CA VAL A 55 36.75 3.97 24.06
C VAL A 55 36.74 2.81 23.06
N LEU A 56 37.54 1.76 23.30
CA LEU A 56 37.54 0.58 22.44
C LEU A 56 36.19 -0.14 22.45
N GLY A 57 35.50 -0.18 23.59
CA GLY A 57 34.15 -0.72 23.69
C GLY A 57 33.15 0.05 22.83
N GLY A 58 33.21 1.39 22.86
CA GLY A 58 32.39 2.23 21.99
C GLY A 58 32.68 2.02 20.51
N ILE A 59 33.96 1.98 20.12
CA ILE A 59 34.37 1.74 18.73
C ILE A 59 33.87 0.37 18.25
N ALA A 60 34.08 -0.67 19.04
CA ALA A 60 33.62 -2.02 18.72
C ALA A 60 32.09 -2.07 18.57
N PHE A 61 31.35 -1.37 19.44
CA PHE A 61 29.90 -1.28 19.34
C PHE A 61 29.44 -0.59 18.04
N PHE A 62 30.01 0.57 17.70
CA PHE A 62 29.64 1.27 16.47
C PHE A 62 30.07 0.53 15.21
N ALA A 63 31.22 -0.14 15.23
CA ALA A 63 31.65 -1.00 14.12
C ALA A 63 30.68 -2.17 13.93
N ALA A 64 30.27 -2.84 15.02
CA ALA A 64 29.30 -3.92 14.96
C ALA A 64 27.92 -3.43 14.48
N LEU A 65 27.45 -2.29 14.99
CA LEU A 65 26.19 -1.68 14.57
C LEU A 65 26.22 -1.27 13.10
N GLY A 66 27.33 -0.65 12.65
CA GLY A 66 27.54 -0.28 11.26
C GLY A 66 27.55 -1.49 10.33
N LEU A 67 28.26 -2.56 10.70
CA LEU A 67 28.26 -3.82 9.95
C LEU A 67 26.89 -4.49 9.93
N PHE A 68 26.16 -4.44 11.04
CA PHE A 68 24.80 -4.97 11.10
C PHE A 68 23.86 -4.20 10.17
N LEU A 69 23.85 -2.87 10.26
CA LEU A 69 23.04 -2.00 9.39
C LEU A 69 23.44 -2.14 7.92
N TRP A 70 24.74 -2.23 7.64
CA TRP A 70 25.26 -2.48 6.30
C TRP A 70 24.83 -3.85 5.77
N GLY A 71 24.86 -4.90 6.60
CA GLY A 71 24.38 -6.23 6.24
C GLY A 71 22.88 -6.27 5.93
N VAL A 72 22.06 -5.58 6.73
CA VAL A 72 20.63 -5.41 6.45
C VAL A 72 20.42 -4.65 5.13
N ALA A 73 21.17 -3.57 4.90
CA ALA A 73 21.10 -2.79 3.67
C ALA A 73 21.52 -3.61 2.44
N ALA A 74 22.61 -4.37 2.51
CA ALA A 74 23.06 -5.24 1.44
C ALA A 74 22.03 -6.34 1.13
N GLY A 75 21.41 -6.92 2.17
CA GLY A 75 20.34 -7.92 2.01
C GLY A 75 19.09 -7.36 1.33
N ILE A 76 18.71 -6.11 1.63
CA ILE A 76 17.57 -5.44 0.98
C ILE A 76 17.93 -5.00 -0.44
N SER A 77 19.14 -4.45 -0.65
CA SER A 77 19.61 -4.00 -1.97
C SER A 77 19.64 -5.13 -3.00
N ASN A 78 20.03 -6.34 -2.59
CA ASN A 78 20.03 -7.52 -3.48
C ASN A 78 18.62 -7.96 -3.92
N ASN A 79 17.56 -7.48 -3.24
CA ASN A 79 16.15 -7.77 -3.54
C ASN A 79 15.37 -6.51 -3.94
N SER A 80 16.09 -5.41 -4.26
CA SER A 80 15.49 -4.11 -4.55
C SER A 80 14.59 -4.15 -5.79
N ASP A 81 14.86 -4.99 -6.78
CA ASP A 81 14.03 -5.16 -7.98
C ASP A 81 12.61 -5.69 -7.67
N GLN A 82 12.47 -6.61 -6.71
CA GLN A 82 11.15 -7.10 -6.28
C GLN A 82 10.42 -6.09 -5.40
N THR A 83 11.18 -5.30 -4.66
CA THR A 83 10.68 -4.33 -3.69
C THR A 83 10.21 -3.05 -4.38
N ALA A 84 10.94 -2.57 -5.39
CA ALA A 84 10.57 -1.42 -6.22
C ALA A 84 9.24 -1.65 -6.96
N LYS A 85 8.98 -2.87 -7.46
CA LYS A 85 7.70 -3.25 -8.07
C LYS A 85 6.50 -3.13 -7.12
N ARG A 86 6.71 -3.24 -5.81
CA ARG A 86 5.64 -3.09 -4.80
C ARG A 86 5.39 -1.64 -4.38
N PHE A 87 6.37 -0.76 -4.59
CA PHE A 87 6.28 0.66 -4.20
C PHE A 87 5.87 1.59 -5.36
N ALA A 88 6.08 1.16 -6.60
CA ALA A 88 5.53 1.79 -7.79
C ALA A 88 4.93 0.73 -8.70
N PRO A 89 3.78 0.13 -8.31
CA PRO A 89 3.11 -0.85 -9.16
C PRO A 89 2.74 -0.19 -10.49
N THR A 90 3.37 -0.68 -11.55
CA THR A 90 3.07 -0.30 -12.93
C THR A 90 1.90 -1.09 -13.51
N VAL A 91 1.32 -1.97 -12.69
CA VAL A 91 0.22 -2.84 -13.02
C VAL A 91 -1.04 -2.30 -12.37
N PHE A 92 -2.09 -2.16 -13.15
CA PHE A 92 -3.41 -1.77 -12.68
C PHE A 92 -4.32 -3.00 -12.64
N ASP A 93 -4.71 -3.42 -11.44
CA ASP A 93 -5.62 -4.54 -11.26
C ASP A 93 -7.06 -4.12 -11.53
N VAL A 94 -7.65 -4.69 -12.58
CA VAL A 94 -9.02 -4.38 -13.01
C VAL A 94 -10.02 -5.16 -12.18
N GLY A 95 -9.74 -6.44 -11.95
CA GLY A 95 -10.59 -7.33 -11.16
C GLY A 95 -10.77 -8.71 -11.79
N ARG A 96 -11.79 -9.44 -11.34
CA ARG A 96 -12.04 -10.83 -11.78
C ARG A 96 -12.61 -10.85 -13.20
N THR A 97 -11.97 -11.59 -14.10
CA THR A 97 -12.36 -11.69 -15.51
C THR A 97 -13.84 -11.99 -15.71
N LYS A 98 -14.39 -12.97 -14.99
CA LYS A 98 -15.82 -13.35 -15.09
C LYS A 98 -16.76 -12.19 -14.75
N SER A 99 -16.41 -11.39 -13.75
CA SER A 99 -17.23 -10.23 -13.37
C SER A 99 -17.11 -9.14 -14.41
N MET A 100 -15.89 -8.86 -14.87
CA MET A 100 -15.63 -7.80 -15.85
C MET A 100 -16.23 -8.13 -17.21
N ALA A 101 -16.09 -9.36 -17.70
CA ALA A 101 -16.69 -9.81 -18.96
C ALA A 101 -18.22 -9.65 -18.93
N ASN A 102 -18.86 -10.06 -17.83
CA ASN A 102 -20.31 -9.90 -17.66
C ASN A 102 -20.75 -8.42 -17.64
N ILE A 103 -19.94 -7.52 -17.09
CA ILE A 103 -20.20 -6.07 -17.16
C ILE A 103 -20.05 -5.60 -18.60
N VAL A 104 -18.97 -5.97 -19.29
CA VAL A 104 -18.73 -5.57 -20.69
C VAL A 104 -19.83 -6.08 -21.63
N THR A 105 -20.33 -7.29 -21.43
CA THR A 105 -21.47 -7.82 -22.20
C THR A 105 -22.76 -7.03 -21.98
N LYS A 106 -23.00 -6.54 -20.75
CA LYS A 106 -24.27 -5.88 -20.38
C LYS A 106 -24.27 -4.37 -20.60
N ASP A 107 -23.19 -3.73 -20.22
CA ASP A 107 -23.05 -2.27 -20.16
C ASP A 107 -22.08 -1.73 -21.21
N GLY A 108 -21.34 -2.61 -21.88
CA GLY A 108 -20.36 -2.27 -22.92
C GLY A 108 -18.94 -2.04 -22.39
N PRO A 109 -18.00 -1.64 -23.26
CA PRO A 109 -16.58 -1.52 -22.92
C PRO A 109 -16.32 -0.53 -21.78
N LEU A 110 -15.34 -0.82 -20.94
CA LEU A 110 -15.02 -0.03 -19.74
C LEU A 110 -14.01 1.06 -20.07
N ILE A 111 -14.33 2.31 -19.72
CA ILE A 111 -13.40 3.44 -19.84
C ILE A 111 -12.68 3.64 -18.51
N PHE A 112 -11.35 3.57 -18.52
CA PHE A 112 -10.51 3.91 -17.38
C PHE A 112 -9.85 5.28 -17.58
N PRO A 113 -10.34 6.33 -16.88
CA PRO A 113 -9.80 7.67 -16.99
C PRO A 113 -8.40 7.76 -16.37
N ASP A 114 -7.50 8.35 -17.15
CA ASP A 114 -6.18 8.82 -16.72
C ASP A 114 -5.40 7.89 -15.78
N LEU A 115 -5.15 6.67 -16.22
CA LEU A 115 -4.32 5.73 -15.48
C LEU A 115 -2.91 6.35 -15.32
N LEU A 116 -2.51 6.60 -14.07
CA LEU A 116 -1.24 7.21 -13.65
C LEU A 116 -1.11 8.74 -13.78
N GLN A 117 -2.21 9.51 -13.68
CA GLN A 117 -2.16 11.00 -13.63
C GLN A 117 -1.37 11.61 -14.82
N SER A 118 -1.60 11.08 -16.01
CA SER A 118 -0.94 11.45 -17.25
C SER A 118 -1.59 12.66 -17.96
N ASN A 119 -2.41 13.44 -17.26
CA ASN A 119 -3.25 14.51 -17.81
C ASN A 119 -4.24 13.99 -18.88
N GLY A 120 -4.82 12.82 -18.64
CA GLY A 120 -5.80 12.18 -19.52
C GLY A 120 -5.21 11.49 -20.76
N ARG A 121 -3.88 11.54 -20.96
CA ARG A 121 -3.20 10.91 -22.12
C ARG A 121 -3.27 9.39 -22.10
N ARG A 122 -3.41 8.78 -20.93
CA ARG A 122 -3.57 7.34 -20.69
C ARG A 122 -4.99 7.01 -20.24
N THR A 123 -5.96 7.57 -20.95
CA THR A 123 -7.35 7.10 -20.84
C THR A 123 -7.52 5.96 -21.82
N ILE A 124 -7.89 4.79 -21.31
CA ILE A 124 -8.01 3.56 -22.10
C ILE A 124 -9.44 3.04 -22.06
N VAL A 125 -9.78 2.27 -23.09
CA VAL A 125 -10.99 1.49 -23.22
C VAL A 125 -10.59 0.03 -23.14
N LEU A 126 -11.15 -0.69 -22.19
CA LEU A 126 -11.02 -2.13 -22.07
C LEU A 126 -12.27 -2.79 -22.65
N ASP A 127 -12.07 -3.68 -23.59
CA ASP A 127 -13.13 -4.44 -24.23
C ASP A 127 -12.89 -5.95 -24.10
N HIS A 128 -13.98 -6.70 -24.18
CA HIS A 128 -13.98 -8.16 -24.16
C HIS A 128 -14.96 -8.66 -25.22
N THR A 129 -14.51 -9.62 -26.03
CA THR A 129 -15.32 -10.27 -27.06
C THR A 129 -15.40 -11.77 -26.79
N GLY A 130 -16.49 -12.42 -27.20
CA GLY A 130 -16.65 -13.87 -27.05
C GLY A 130 -17.15 -14.31 -25.68
N ASP A 131 -17.26 -15.62 -25.50
CA ASP A 131 -17.93 -16.23 -24.33
C ASP A 131 -16.95 -16.68 -23.23
N ASP A 132 -15.66 -16.85 -23.56
CA ASP A 132 -14.63 -17.25 -22.61
C ASP A 132 -14.12 -16.01 -21.85
N PRO A 133 -14.42 -15.86 -20.54
CA PRO A 133 -13.98 -14.68 -19.79
C PRO A 133 -12.46 -14.61 -19.65
N GLN A 134 -11.69 -15.68 -19.87
CA GLN A 134 -10.23 -15.65 -19.77
C GLN A 134 -9.51 -15.27 -21.06
N LYS A 135 -10.23 -15.09 -22.17
CA LYS A 135 -9.64 -14.81 -23.50
C LYS A 135 -10.22 -13.55 -24.12
N ASP A 136 -9.64 -13.14 -25.23
CA ASP A 136 -10.23 -12.14 -26.13
C ASP A 136 -10.49 -10.77 -25.48
N TRP A 137 -9.56 -10.37 -24.60
CA TRP A 137 -9.50 -9.02 -24.03
C TRP A 137 -8.69 -8.10 -24.94
N GLY A 138 -9.25 -6.93 -25.23
CA GLY A 138 -8.62 -5.89 -26.04
C GLY A 138 -8.54 -4.58 -25.27
N ILE A 139 -7.49 -3.80 -25.54
CA ILE A 139 -7.33 -2.44 -25.00
C ILE A 139 -7.18 -1.48 -26.18
N TYR A 140 -7.86 -0.34 -26.06
CA TYR A 140 -7.82 0.75 -27.01
C TYR A 140 -7.64 2.06 -26.25
N MET A 141 -7.24 3.11 -26.93
CA MET A 141 -7.22 4.45 -26.34
C MET A 141 -8.60 5.08 -26.43
N ALA A 142 -8.98 5.91 -25.45
CA ALA A 142 -10.28 6.60 -25.47
C ALA A 142 -10.27 7.85 -26.37
N TYR A 143 -9.72 7.74 -27.57
CA TYR A 143 -9.79 8.74 -28.64
C TYR A 143 -9.72 8.04 -30.01
N PRO A 144 -10.27 8.64 -31.08
CA PRO A 144 -10.28 8.05 -32.42
C PRO A 144 -8.86 7.85 -32.98
N ALA A 145 -8.64 6.82 -33.78
CA ALA A 145 -7.34 6.59 -34.44
C ALA A 145 -6.94 7.72 -35.42
N ASP A 146 -7.92 8.47 -35.93
CA ASP A 146 -7.75 9.55 -36.90
C ASP A 146 -7.72 10.95 -36.27
N ARG A 147 -7.62 11.05 -34.94
CA ARG A 147 -7.62 12.31 -34.19
C ARG A 147 -6.56 12.30 -33.09
N ASP A 148 -6.28 13.49 -32.56
CA ASP A 148 -5.38 13.63 -31.44
C ASP A 148 -6.04 13.30 -30.09
N VAL A 149 -5.21 13.15 -29.06
CA VAL A 149 -5.59 12.72 -27.72
C VAL A 149 -6.57 13.65 -27.00
N SER A 150 -6.73 14.90 -27.45
CA SER A 150 -7.70 15.84 -26.88
C SER A 150 -9.14 15.51 -27.27
N CYS A 151 -9.37 14.82 -28.39
CA CYS A 151 -10.69 14.38 -28.84
C CYS A 151 -11.12 13.10 -28.09
N LYS A 152 -11.53 13.26 -26.83
CA LYS A 152 -11.99 12.13 -26.01
C LYS A 152 -13.32 11.59 -26.50
N VAL A 153 -13.45 10.26 -26.50
CA VAL A 153 -14.72 9.60 -26.79
C VAL A 153 -15.54 9.40 -25.53
N THR A 154 -16.85 9.44 -25.68
CA THR A 154 -17.83 9.08 -24.64
C THR A 154 -18.59 7.83 -25.08
N GLN A 155 -18.71 6.85 -24.19
CA GLN A 155 -19.46 5.63 -24.51
C GLN A 155 -20.96 5.94 -24.62
N VAL A 156 -21.61 5.41 -25.67
CA VAL A 156 -23.06 5.40 -25.73
C VAL A 156 -23.56 4.32 -24.75
N ARG A 157 -24.51 4.70 -23.88
CA ARG A 157 -24.87 3.85 -22.73
C ARG A 157 -25.36 2.47 -23.16
N LYS A 158 -24.81 1.42 -22.55
CA LYS A 158 -25.16 0.00 -22.80
C LYS A 158 -24.93 -0.44 -24.24
N THR A 159 -23.99 0.17 -24.93
CA THR A 159 -23.58 -0.24 -26.27
C THR A 159 -22.07 -0.41 -26.33
N ARG A 160 -21.60 -0.96 -27.44
CA ARG A 160 -20.17 -1.05 -27.79
C ARG A 160 -19.75 0.07 -28.75
N THR A 161 -20.48 1.18 -28.74
CA THR A 161 -20.24 2.36 -29.59
C THR A 161 -19.87 3.56 -28.75
N PHE A 162 -19.16 4.50 -29.38
CA PHE A 162 -18.74 5.74 -28.74
C PHE A 162 -19.12 6.95 -29.60
N THR A 163 -19.26 8.10 -28.95
CA THR A 163 -19.39 9.40 -29.60
C THR A 163 -18.09 10.17 -29.40
N ASP A 164 -17.52 10.71 -30.47
CA ASP A 164 -16.32 11.54 -30.40
C ASP A 164 -16.65 13.04 -30.22
N CYS A 165 -15.60 13.87 -30.18
CA CYS A 165 -15.73 15.33 -30.02
C CYS A 165 -16.46 16.01 -31.19
N ASP A 166 -16.46 15.40 -32.39
CA ASP A 166 -17.14 15.87 -33.59
C ASP A 166 -18.59 15.35 -33.67
N GLY A 167 -19.03 14.54 -32.70
CA GLY A 167 -20.35 13.92 -32.67
C GLY A 167 -20.51 12.67 -33.55
N ARG A 168 -19.41 12.13 -34.10
CA ARG A 168 -19.43 10.88 -34.89
C ARG A 168 -19.66 9.69 -33.98
N THR A 169 -20.37 8.68 -34.48
CA THR A 169 -20.47 7.38 -33.80
C THR A 169 -19.37 6.45 -34.29
N LEU A 170 -18.58 5.91 -33.37
CA LEU A 170 -17.42 5.07 -33.62
C LEU A 170 -17.59 3.70 -32.97
N GLN A 171 -17.01 2.69 -33.60
CA GLN A 171 -16.84 1.35 -33.03
C GLN A 171 -15.56 1.29 -32.19
N VAL A 172 -15.45 0.27 -31.34
CA VAL A 172 -14.22 -0.02 -30.56
C VAL A 172 -12.98 -0.09 -31.47
N THR A 173 -13.12 -0.68 -32.65
CA THR A 173 -12.01 -0.85 -33.62
C THR A 173 -11.56 0.43 -34.29
N ASP A 174 -12.35 1.51 -34.21
CA ASP A 174 -12.00 2.82 -34.78
C ASP A 174 -11.18 3.67 -33.80
N LEU A 175 -10.98 3.17 -32.57
CA LEU A 175 -10.19 3.81 -31.53
C LEU A 175 -8.70 3.57 -31.74
N ALA A 176 -7.87 4.50 -31.28
CA ALA A 176 -6.42 4.38 -31.43
C ALA A 176 -5.87 3.19 -30.64
N ALA A 177 -4.85 2.53 -31.21
CA ALA A 177 -4.15 1.44 -30.53
C ALA A 177 -3.34 1.96 -29.32
N PRO A 178 -3.22 1.16 -28.25
CA PRO A 178 -2.38 1.53 -27.12
C PRO A 178 -0.89 1.54 -27.52
N PRO A 179 -0.05 2.30 -26.80
CA PRO A 179 1.40 2.24 -26.98
C PRO A 179 1.94 0.81 -26.79
N ILE A 180 3.03 0.50 -27.49
CA ILE A 180 3.68 -0.81 -27.44
C ILE A 180 3.98 -1.20 -25.99
N GLY A 181 3.55 -2.39 -25.57
CA GLY A 181 3.78 -2.96 -24.22
C GLY A 181 2.60 -2.86 -23.27
N VAL A 182 1.62 -1.99 -23.54
CA VAL A 182 0.38 -1.95 -22.76
C VAL A 182 -0.56 -3.04 -23.23
N ASN A 183 -0.68 -4.11 -22.45
CA ASN A 183 -1.51 -5.27 -22.78
C ASN A 183 -2.32 -5.75 -21.57
N PRO A 184 -3.51 -6.35 -21.81
CA PRO A 184 -4.25 -7.02 -20.76
C PRO A 184 -3.53 -8.33 -20.43
N VAL A 185 -3.30 -8.57 -19.15
CA VAL A 185 -2.72 -9.81 -18.62
C VAL A 185 -3.78 -10.51 -17.80
N VAL A 186 -4.17 -11.71 -18.23
CA VAL A 186 -5.06 -12.59 -17.48
C VAL A 186 -4.24 -13.60 -16.72
N SER A 187 -4.31 -13.53 -15.40
CA SER A 187 -3.64 -14.50 -14.52
C SER A 187 -4.40 -15.83 -14.52
N PRO A 188 -3.72 -16.97 -14.26
CA PRO A 188 -4.34 -18.30 -14.25
C PRO A 188 -5.49 -18.43 -13.24
N ASP A 189 -5.43 -17.66 -12.15
CA ASP A 189 -6.46 -17.62 -11.11
C ASP A 189 -7.70 -16.81 -11.55
N GLY A 190 -7.67 -16.13 -12.70
CA GLY A 190 -8.76 -15.32 -13.26
C GLY A 190 -8.73 -13.84 -12.85
N LEU A 191 -7.61 -13.32 -12.35
CA LEU A 191 -7.40 -11.88 -12.18
C LEU A 191 -7.01 -11.23 -13.52
N LEU A 192 -7.70 -10.15 -13.90
CA LEU A 192 -7.36 -9.29 -15.03
C LEU A 192 -6.59 -8.07 -14.52
N SER A 193 -5.41 -7.88 -15.07
CA SER A 193 -4.51 -6.77 -14.76
C SER A 193 -3.99 -6.14 -16.04
N LEU A 194 -3.68 -4.84 -15.98
CA LEU A 194 -3.12 -4.09 -17.11
C LEU A 194 -1.68 -3.72 -16.79
N ASP A 195 -0.74 -4.13 -17.63
CA ASP A 195 0.63 -3.61 -17.54
C ASP A 195 0.69 -2.25 -18.23
N LEU A 196 1.04 -1.20 -17.50
CA LEU A 196 1.05 0.18 -18.00
C LEU A 196 2.47 0.65 -18.40
N LEU A 197 3.47 -0.25 -18.38
CA LEU A 197 4.78 0.03 -18.95
C LEU A 197 4.76 -0.13 -20.46
N PRO A 198 5.24 0.85 -21.24
CA PRO A 198 5.59 0.57 -22.60
C PRO A 198 6.79 -0.39 -22.63
N ALA A 199 6.75 -1.40 -23.50
CA ALA A 199 7.91 -2.21 -23.81
C ALA A 199 8.91 -1.25 -24.46
N SER A 200 10.04 -1.03 -23.80
CA SER A 200 11.08 -0.05 -24.17
C SER A 200 10.74 1.41 -23.85
N ALA A 201 10.82 1.76 -22.56
CA ALA A 201 11.71 2.87 -22.21
C ALA A 201 13.15 2.33 -22.31
N GLU A 202 13.62 2.10 -23.53
CA GLU A 202 15.04 1.89 -23.79
C GLU A 202 15.76 3.16 -23.30
N PRO A 203 16.82 3.06 -22.46
CA PRO A 203 17.55 4.24 -22.04
C PRO A 203 18.04 4.92 -23.30
N THR A 204 17.57 6.15 -23.53
CA THR A 204 18.08 7.02 -24.59
C THR A 204 19.60 7.04 -24.46
N ALA A 205 20.28 6.31 -25.35
CA ALA A 205 21.71 6.40 -25.48
C ALA A 205 22.00 7.87 -25.83
N THR A 206 22.54 8.59 -24.85
CA THR A 206 23.08 9.94 -25.04
C THR A 206 24.08 9.86 -26.18
N THR A 207 23.67 10.38 -27.34
CA THR A 207 24.58 10.66 -28.44
C THR A 207 25.42 11.85 -28.01
N THR A 208 26.58 11.58 -27.42
CA THR A 208 27.63 12.59 -27.23
C THR A 208 28.22 12.89 -28.60
N THR A 209 27.93 14.08 -29.12
CA THR A 209 28.64 14.71 -30.23
C THR A 209 29.50 15.85 -29.69
N SER A 210 30.69 15.97 -30.29
CA SER A 210 31.78 16.94 -30.11
C SER A 210 32.86 16.59 -29.11
#